data_AF-X1J6X6-F1
#
_entry.id   AF-X1J6X6-F1
#
_cell.length_a   1.000
_cell.length_b   1.000
_cell.length_c   1.000
_cell.angle_alpha   90.00
_cell.angle_beta   90.00
_cell.angle_gamma   90.00
#
_symmetry.space_group_name_H-M   'P 1'
#
loop_
_entity.id
_entity.type
_entity.pdbx_description
1 polymer ?
#
loop_
_entity_poly.entity_id
_entity_poly.type
_entity_poly.pdbx_seq_one_letter_code
_entity_poly.pdbx_strand_id
1 'polypeptide(L)'
;MILSKKVKLEQLKDSKKGHASTYSSRYFAESIPKYELPEKSMPANAAYQLVHDELNMDANPALNLATFVTTWMEPEAIQLIDESLHKNFIDHDEYPQTEVIHNRCVNMLARLFNSPEDCISVGTATVGSSEAIMLALLSHKWIWR
;
A
#
# COMPACT_ATOMS: atom_id res chain seq x y z
N MET A 1 -14.09 41.82 -21.52
CA MET A 1 -12.61 41.75 -21.50
C MET A 1 -12.18 41.66 -20.04
N ILE A 2 -11.74 40.49 -19.57
CA ILE A 2 -11.32 40.32 -18.17
C ILE A 2 -9.91 40.90 -18.04
N LEU A 3 -9.81 42.09 -17.45
CA LEU A 3 -8.54 42.74 -17.16
C LEU A 3 -7.96 42.14 -15.88
N SER A 4 -6.85 41.41 -16.01
CA SER A 4 -6.11 40.88 -14.86
C SER A 4 -5.30 41.99 -14.19
N LYS A 5 -5.41 42.12 -12.86
CA LYS A 5 -4.62 43.08 -12.08
C LYS A 5 -3.21 42.54 -11.80
N LYS A 6 -2.22 43.44 -11.78
CA LYS A 6 -0.83 43.13 -11.44
C LYS A 6 -0.75 42.53 -10.02
N VAL A 7 -0.19 41.33 -9.91
CA VAL A 7 -0.07 40.62 -8.62
C VAL A 7 1.13 41.16 -7.84
N LYS A 8 0.94 41.41 -6.53
CA LYS A 8 2.01 41.83 -5.61
C LYS A 8 2.84 40.61 -5.21
N LEU A 9 4.06 40.52 -5.72
CA LEU A 9 4.97 39.40 -5.48
C LEU A 9 5.31 39.21 -3.99
N GLU A 10 5.39 40.29 -3.21
CA GLU A 10 5.70 40.26 -1.77
C GLU A 10 4.68 39.49 -0.93
N GLN A 11 3.44 39.35 -1.41
CA GLN A 11 2.34 38.69 -0.71
C GLN A 11 2.09 37.25 -1.19
N LEU A 12 2.82 36.79 -2.22
CA LEU A 12 2.71 35.44 -2.74
C LEU A 12 3.62 34.49 -1.95
N LYS A 13 3.11 33.30 -1.64
CA LYS A 13 3.97 32.17 -1.23
C LYS A 13 4.93 31.84 -2.38
N ASP A 14 6.16 31.43 -2.09
CA ASP A 14 7.15 31.12 -3.13
C ASP A 14 6.66 30.06 -4.13
N SER A 15 5.80 29.14 -3.69
CA SER A 15 5.13 28.16 -4.56
C SER A 15 4.22 28.77 -5.64
N LYS A 16 3.79 30.03 -5.48
CA LYS A 16 2.97 30.76 -6.45
C LYS A 16 3.76 31.79 -7.26
N LYS A 17 5.06 31.94 -7.03
CA LYS A 17 5.92 32.92 -7.73
C LYS A 17 6.57 32.36 -9.00
N GLY A 18 6.63 31.04 -9.15
CA GLY A 18 7.19 30.40 -10.34
C GLY A 18 6.88 28.91 -10.39
N HIS A 19 6.86 28.36 -11.60
CA HIS A 19 6.80 26.93 -11.85
C HIS A 19 8.19 26.45 -12.25
N ALA A 20 8.88 25.79 -11.33
CA ALA A 20 10.07 24.99 -11.68
C ALA A 20 9.58 23.60 -12.12
N SER A 21 10.13 23.05 -13.21
CA SER A 21 9.98 21.61 -13.49
C SER A 21 10.56 20.81 -12.32
N THR A 22 10.05 19.61 -12.05
CA THR A 22 10.39 18.84 -10.84
C THR A 22 11.91 18.77 -10.58
N TYR A 23 12.69 18.43 -11.61
CA TYR A 23 14.16 18.33 -11.56
C TYR A 23 14.91 19.67 -11.54
N SER A 24 14.28 20.78 -11.91
CA SER A 24 14.88 22.13 -11.82
C SER A 24 14.63 22.80 -10.47
N SER A 25 13.87 22.14 -9.58
CA SER A 25 13.62 22.64 -8.24
C SER A 25 14.86 22.44 -7.34
N ARG A 26 15.02 23.32 -6.34
CA ARG A 26 16.13 23.24 -5.36
C ARG A 26 16.21 21.90 -4.63
N TYR A 27 15.12 21.13 -4.60
CA TYR A 27 15.02 19.85 -3.91
C TYR A 27 15.85 18.73 -4.56
N PHE A 28 16.35 18.93 -5.78
CA PHE A 28 17.27 18.01 -6.47
C PHE A 28 18.73 18.50 -6.47
N ALA A 29 18.99 19.67 -5.89
CA ALA A 29 20.34 20.24 -5.80
C ALA A 29 21.04 19.91 -4.47
N GLU A 30 20.28 19.53 -3.43
CA GLU A 30 20.76 19.17 -2.10
C GLU A 30 20.51 17.69 -1.82
N SER A 31 21.36 17.07 -1.00
CA SER A 31 21.17 15.68 -0.56
C SER A 31 19.93 15.53 0.31
N ILE A 32 19.14 14.49 0.09
CA ILE A 32 17.96 14.18 0.91
C ILE A 32 18.41 13.75 2.32
N PRO A 33 17.84 14.31 3.41
CA PRO A 33 18.11 13.86 4.77
C PRO A 33 17.77 12.38 4.95
N LYS A 34 18.73 11.59 5.45
CA LYS A 34 18.59 10.12 5.61
C LYS A 34 18.23 9.68 7.04
N TYR A 35 18.59 10.49 8.04
CA TYR A 35 18.59 10.07 9.44
C TYR A 35 17.78 11.00 10.35
N GLU A 36 17.23 12.08 9.80
CA GLU A 36 16.47 13.08 10.53
C GLU A 36 15.29 13.56 9.69
N LEU A 37 14.20 13.92 10.35
CA LEU A 37 13.05 14.50 9.68
C LEU A 37 13.42 15.92 9.18
N PRO A 38 13.18 16.25 7.90
CA PRO A 38 13.49 17.58 7.38
C PRO A 38 12.69 18.68 8.10
N GLU A 39 13.35 19.79 8.47
CA GLU A 39 12.68 20.94 9.11
C GLU A 39 11.63 21.63 8.22
N LYS A 40 11.79 21.51 6.90
CA LYS A 40 10.95 22.20 5.90
C LYS A 40 10.24 21.19 5.02
N SER A 41 8.96 21.46 4.77
CA SER A 41 8.17 20.71 3.81
C SER A 41 8.66 20.89 2.38
N MET A 42 8.42 19.88 1.55
CA MET A 42 8.64 19.94 0.11
C MET A 42 7.31 19.74 -0.66
N PRO A 43 7.21 20.23 -1.91
CA PRO A 43 6.08 19.91 -2.78
C PRO A 43 5.92 18.40 -2.97
N ALA A 44 4.67 17.91 -2.97
CA ALA A 44 4.37 16.48 -3.06
C ALA A 44 4.92 15.80 -4.32
N ASN A 45 4.92 16.51 -5.46
CA ASN A 45 5.49 16.01 -6.72
C ASN A 45 7.03 15.86 -6.65
N ALA A 46 7.72 16.73 -5.92
CA ALA A 46 9.16 16.61 -5.71
C ALA A 46 9.48 15.43 -4.78
N ALA A 47 8.72 15.27 -3.69
CA ALA A 47 8.86 14.12 -2.78
C ALA A 47 8.63 12.79 -3.52
N TYR A 48 7.53 12.70 -4.28
CA TYR A 48 7.21 11.51 -5.07
C TYR A 48 8.35 11.15 -6.01
N GLN A 49 8.84 12.11 -6.81
CA GLN A 49 9.87 11.84 -7.80
C GLN A 49 11.18 11.38 -7.16
N LEU A 50 11.60 11.97 -6.04
CA LEU A 50 12.81 11.55 -5.34
C LEU A 50 12.72 10.11 -4.85
N VAL A 51 11.61 9.74 -4.20
CA VAL A 51 11.39 8.35 -3.73
C VAL A 51 11.25 7.39 -4.91
N HIS A 52 10.54 7.80 -5.96
CA HIS A 52 10.36 7.00 -7.16
C HIS A 52 11.68 6.71 -7.88
N ASP A 53 12.56 7.72 -7.99
CA ASP A 53 13.90 7.56 -8.60
C ASP A 53 14.81 6.66 -7.76
N GLU A 54 14.74 6.75 -6.43
CA GLU A 54 15.47 5.85 -5.53
C GLU A 54 15.00 4.40 -5.68
N LEU A 55 13.69 4.17 -5.77
CA LEU A 55 13.11 2.84 -5.99
C LEU A 55 13.42 2.25 -7.37
N ASN A 56 13.70 3.08 -8.39
CA ASN A 56 14.15 2.60 -9.70
C ASN A 56 15.53 1.92 -9.67
N MET A 57 16.25 1.99 -8.55
CA MET A 57 17.48 1.22 -8.31
C MET A 57 17.20 -0.24 -7.95
N ASP A 58 15.96 -0.59 -7.58
CA ASP A 58 15.58 -1.97 -7.31
C ASP A 58 15.59 -2.82 -8.59
N ALA A 59 15.80 -4.12 -8.40
CA ALA A 59 15.71 -5.08 -9.50
C ALA A 59 14.27 -5.18 -10.01
N ASN A 60 14.12 -5.34 -11.32
CA ASN A 60 12.81 -5.56 -11.94
C ASN A 60 12.16 -6.84 -11.38
N PRO A 61 11.00 -6.76 -10.70
CA PRO A 61 10.33 -7.92 -10.12
C PRO A 61 9.98 -9.02 -11.14
N ALA A 62 9.71 -8.65 -12.40
CA ALA A 62 9.41 -9.60 -13.47
C ALA A 62 10.62 -10.48 -13.86
N LEU A 63 11.84 -10.05 -13.51
CA LEU A 63 13.08 -10.78 -13.75
C LEU A 63 13.58 -11.52 -12.50
N ASN A 64 12.89 -11.39 -11.37
CA ASN A 64 13.27 -12.03 -10.12
C ASN A 64 12.77 -13.49 -10.09
N LEU A 65 13.67 -14.43 -10.42
CA LEU A 65 13.39 -15.87 -10.40
C LEU A 65 13.64 -16.53 -9.03
N ALA A 66 14.05 -15.76 -8.02
CA ALA A 66 14.38 -16.29 -6.69
C ALA A 66 13.20 -16.24 -5.70
N THR A 67 12.19 -15.41 -5.97
CA THR A 67 11.05 -15.22 -5.07
C THR A 67 9.89 -16.18 -5.39
N PHE A 68 9.12 -16.53 -4.35
CA PHE A 68 7.85 -17.26 -4.48
C PHE A 68 6.63 -16.32 -4.47
N VAL A 69 6.84 -15.02 -4.26
CA VAL A 69 5.76 -14.03 -4.23
C VAL A 69 5.33 -13.68 -5.65
N THR A 70 4.03 -13.51 -5.87
CA THR A 70 3.45 -13.06 -7.14
C THR A 70 3.95 -11.66 -7.51
N THR A 71 4.52 -11.50 -8.71
CA THR A 71 5.06 -10.22 -9.23
C THR A 71 4.25 -9.62 -10.37
N TRP A 72 3.12 -10.25 -10.74
CA TRP A 72 2.21 -9.76 -11.79
C TRP A 72 0.76 -10.08 -11.44
N MET A 73 -0.15 -9.15 -11.77
CA MET A 73 -1.61 -9.30 -11.62
C MET A 73 -2.32 -8.61 -12.80
N GLU A 74 -3.54 -9.04 -13.10
CA GLU A 74 -4.39 -8.42 -14.12
C GLU A 74 -4.74 -6.97 -13.75
N PRO A 75 -4.91 -6.04 -14.73
CA PRO A 75 -5.26 -4.65 -14.48
C PRO A 75 -6.52 -4.46 -13.62
N GLU A 76 -7.53 -5.31 -13.82
CA GLU A 76 -8.78 -5.31 -13.07
C GLU A 76 -8.55 -5.63 -11.59
N ALA A 77 -7.61 -6.53 -11.29
CA ALA A 77 -7.25 -6.87 -9.91
C ALA A 77 -6.48 -5.72 -9.24
N ILE A 78 -5.59 -5.04 -9.98
CA ILE A 78 -4.90 -3.83 -9.48
C ILE A 78 -5.91 -2.72 -9.19
N GLN A 79 -6.89 -2.51 -10.06
CA GLN A 79 -7.96 -1.54 -9.84
C GLN A 79 -8.75 -1.84 -8.56
N LEU A 80 -9.12 -3.10 -8.33
CA LEU A 80 -9.82 -3.49 -7.10
C LEU A 80 -9.00 -3.26 -5.82
N ILE A 81 -7.67 -3.44 -5.90
CA ILE A 81 -6.76 -3.12 -4.79
C ILE A 81 -6.79 -1.62 -4.52
N ASP A 82 -6.61 -0.78 -5.54
CA ASP A 82 -6.62 0.69 -5.42
C ASP A 82 -7.94 1.20 -4.81
N GLU A 83 -9.08 0.71 -5.30
CA GLU A 83 -10.42 1.02 -4.78
C GLU A 83 -10.65 0.57 -3.32
N SER A 84 -9.82 -0.36 -2.82
CA SER A 84 -9.94 -0.94 -1.48
C SER A 84 -8.85 -0.50 -0.51
N LEU A 85 -7.87 0.32 -0.93
CA LEU A 85 -6.74 0.77 -0.09
C LEU A 85 -7.15 1.46 1.20
N HIS A 86 -8.34 2.07 1.24
CA HIS A 86 -8.85 2.82 2.39
C HIS A 86 -9.81 2.01 3.27
N LYS A 87 -10.06 0.74 2.95
CA LYS A 87 -10.93 -0.13 3.75
C LYS A 87 -10.12 -0.83 4.84
N ASN A 88 -10.54 -0.68 6.09
CA ASN A 88 -9.90 -1.34 7.21
C ASN A 88 -10.46 -2.75 7.39
N PHE A 89 -9.61 -3.78 7.24
CA PHE A 89 -10.06 -5.18 7.25
C PHE A 89 -10.68 -5.62 8.60
N ILE A 90 -10.19 -5.09 9.73
CA ILE A 90 -10.68 -5.47 11.06
C ILE A 90 -12.01 -4.80 11.43
N ASP A 91 -12.42 -3.79 10.67
CA ASP A 91 -13.56 -2.93 10.98
C ASP A 91 -14.83 -3.47 10.31
N HIS A 92 -15.36 -4.55 10.89
CA HIS A 92 -16.47 -5.32 10.29
C HIS A 92 -17.80 -4.57 10.31
N ASP A 93 -18.00 -3.64 11.26
CA ASP A 93 -19.23 -2.84 11.34
C ASP A 93 -19.32 -1.83 10.18
N GLU A 94 -18.19 -1.24 9.79
CA GLU A 94 -18.05 -0.26 8.72
C GLU A 94 -17.98 -0.93 7.35
N TYR A 95 -17.34 -2.11 7.26
CA TYR A 95 -17.10 -2.82 6.00
C TYR A 95 -17.65 -4.26 6.00
N PRO A 96 -18.95 -4.46 6.23
CA PRO A 96 -19.53 -5.80 6.37
C PRO A 96 -19.42 -6.64 5.08
N GLN A 97 -19.39 -5.99 3.91
CA GLN A 97 -19.22 -6.71 2.65
C GLN A 97 -17.80 -7.28 2.48
N THR A 98 -16.79 -6.65 3.08
CA THR A 98 -15.42 -7.17 3.09
C THR A 98 -15.37 -8.48 3.89
N GLU A 99 -16.06 -8.54 5.04
CA GLU A 99 -16.18 -9.75 5.85
C GLU A 99 -16.90 -10.87 5.11
N VAL A 100 -17.98 -10.54 4.38
CA VAL A 100 -18.70 -11.53 3.56
C VAL A 100 -17.78 -12.14 2.49
N ILE A 101 -16.98 -11.31 1.81
CA ILE A 101 -16.01 -11.81 0.80
C ILE A 101 -14.94 -12.66 1.47
N HIS A 102 -14.41 -12.22 2.61
CA HIS A 102 -13.44 -12.96 3.39
C HIS A 102 -13.95 -14.35 3.77
N ASN A 103 -15.16 -14.43 4.33
CA ASN A 103 -15.81 -15.69 4.70
C ASN A 103 -16.02 -16.60 3.49
N ARG A 104 -16.33 -16.05 2.30
CA ARG A 104 -16.39 -16.82 1.05
C ARG A 104 -15.03 -17.42 0.69
N CYS A 105 -13.94 -16.65 0.80
CA CYS A 105 -12.58 -17.15 0.55
C CYS A 105 -12.19 -18.28 1.51
N VAL A 106 -12.46 -18.13 2.81
CA VAL A 106 -12.24 -19.19 3.82
C VAL A 106 -13.02 -20.45 3.45
N ASN A 107 -14.29 -20.30 3.08
CA ASN A 107 -15.16 -21.41 2.67
C ASN A 107 -14.70 -22.10 1.37
N MET A 108 -14.16 -21.34 0.41
CA MET A 108 -13.60 -21.90 -0.82
C MET A 108 -12.31 -22.68 -0.53
N LEU A 109 -11.42 -22.15 0.30
CA LEU A 109 -10.18 -22.82 0.70
C LEU A 109 -10.44 -24.07 1.54
N ALA A 110 -11.40 -24.04 2.46
CA ALA A 110 -11.77 -25.20 3.26
C ALA A 110 -12.26 -26.37 2.39
N ARG A 111 -13.07 -26.07 1.36
CA ARG A 111 -13.48 -27.07 0.35
C ARG A 111 -12.29 -27.56 -0.48
N LEU A 112 -11.41 -26.65 -0.91
CA LEU A 112 -10.21 -27.00 -1.66
C LEU A 112 -9.30 -27.97 -0.88
N PHE A 113 -9.24 -27.83 0.44
CA PHE A 113 -8.48 -28.73 1.32
C PHE A 113 -9.30 -29.90 1.89
N ASN A 114 -10.48 -30.17 1.34
CA ASN A 114 -11.35 -31.30 1.72
C ASN A 114 -11.70 -31.32 3.22
N SER A 115 -12.00 -30.16 3.79
CA SER A 115 -12.54 -30.07 5.15
C SER A 115 -13.83 -30.91 5.27
N PRO A 116 -14.05 -31.62 6.39
CA PRO A 116 -15.26 -32.40 6.60
C PRO A 116 -16.55 -31.58 6.42
N GLU A 117 -17.55 -32.14 5.74
CA GLU A 117 -18.82 -31.46 5.42
C GLU A 117 -19.71 -31.24 6.64
N ASP A 118 -19.54 -32.07 7.66
CA ASP A 118 -20.27 -32.01 8.94
C ASP A 118 -19.71 -30.96 9.91
N CYS A 119 -18.59 -30.32 9.55
CA CYS A 119 -17.93 -29.32 10.37
C CYS A 119 -18.13 -27.90 9.82
N ILE A 120 -18.30 -26.94 10.74
CA ILE A 120 -18.20 -25.52 10.38
C ILE A 120 -16.74 -25.26 9.99
N SER A 121 -16.51 -24.75 8.77
CA SER A 121 -15.18 -24.35 8.34
C SER A 121 -14.70 -23.14 9.17
N VAL A 122 -13.65 -23.33 9.97
CA VAL A 122 -13.05 -22.28 10.80
C VAL A 122 -11.71 -21.88 10.21
N GLY A 123 -11.53 -20.59 9.95
CA GLY A 123 -10.30 -20.02 9.43
C GLY A 123 -10.34 -18.50 9.39
N THR A 124 -9.18 -17.89 9.18
CA THR A 124 -9.06 -16.43 9.04
C THR A 124 -7.99 -16.08 8.02
N ALA A 125 -8.04 -14.83 7.52
CA ALA A 125 -7.00 -14.30 6.66
C ALA A 125 -5.86 -13.80 7.55
N THR A 126 -4.65 -13.96 7.07
CA THR A 126 -3.43 -13.50 7.72
C THR A 126 -2.61 -12.68 6.73
N VAL A 127 -1.68 -11.87 7.23
CA VAL A 127 -0.76 -11.10 6.37
C VAL A 127 0.13 -12.03 5.56
N GLY A 128 0.45 -13.21 6.11
CA GLY A 128 1.20 -14.26 5.42
C GLY A 128 1.20 -15.58 6.18
N SER A 129 1.93 -16.55 5.64
CA SER A 129 2.01 -17.91 6.22
C SER A 129 2.67 -17.93 7.60
N SER A 130 3.59 -17.01 7.90
CA SER A 130 4.24 -16.93 9.22
C SER A 130 3.23 -16.71 10.34
N GLU A 131 2.29 -15.79 10.18
CA GLU A 131 1.21 -15.54 11.14
C GLU A 131 0.27 -16.75 11.24
N ALA A 132 -0.12 -17.33 10.11
CA ALA A 132 -0.97 -18.54 10.08
C ALA A 132 -0.33 -19.71 10.84
N ILE A 133 0.96 -19.97 10.64
CA ILE A 133 1.71 -21.02 11.34
C ILE A 133 1.77 -20.72 12.84
N MET A 134 2.01 -19.47 13.24
CA MET A 134 2.03 -19.09 14.67
C MET A 134 0.67 -19.33 15.33
N LEU A 135 -0.43 -18.95 14.68
CA LEU A 135 -1.78 -19.20 15.18
C LEU A 135 -2.09 -20.70 15.28
N ALA A 136 -1.72 -21.48 14.26
CA ALA A 136 -1.89 -22.93 14.25
C ALA A 136 -1.11 -23.60 15.39
N LEU A 137 0.16 -23.22 15.57
CA LEU A 137 1.01 -23.76 16.64
C LEU A 137 0.53 -23.33 18.04
N LEU A 138 0.00 -22.11 18.17
CA LEU A 138 -0.61 -21.65 19.41
C LEU A 138 -1.84 -22.50 19.77
N SER A 139 -2.70 -22.78 18.79
CA SER A 139 -3.85 -23.69 18.95
C SER A 139 -3.40 -25.10 19.35
N HIS A 140 -2.44 -25.68 18.63
CA HIS A 140 -1.86 -26.98 18.96
C HIS A 140 -1.27 -27.03 20.38
N LYS A 141 -0.54 -25.98 20.79
CA LYS A 141 0.02 -25.88 22.14
C LYS A 141 -1.06 -25.85 23.22
N TRP A 142 -2.18 -25.15 22.97
CA TRP A 142 -3.30 -25.10 23.91
C TRP A 142 -4.07 -26.43 23.98
N ILE A 143 -4.22 -27.15 22.87
CA ILE A 143 -4.85 -28.48 22.83
C ILE A 143 -3.99 -29.53 23.55
N TRP A 144 -2.66 -29.39 23.49
CA TRP A 144 -1.73 -30.34 24.12
C TRP A 144 -1.64 -30.20 25.65
N ARG A 145 -2.00 -29.03 26.19
CA ARG A 145 -2.04 -28.78 27.64
C ARG A 145 -3.17 -29.55 28.31
#